data_AF-A0A412H5N1-F1
#
_entry.id   AF-A0A412H5N1-F1
#
_cell.length_a   1.000
_cell.length_b   1.000
_cell.length_c   1.000
_cell.angle_alpha   90.00
_cell.angle_beta   90.00
_cell.angle_gamma   90.00
#
_symmetry.space_group_name_H-M   'P 1'
#
loop_
_entity.id
_entity.type
_entity.pdbx_description
1 polymer ?
#
loop_
_entity_poly.entity_id
_entity_poly.type
_entity_poly.pdbx_seq_one_letter_code
_entity_poly.pdbx_strand_id
1 'polypeptide(L)' 'MDIEKILTEGIVFRGGKSSDGKKKEEKVKTKAKKKTYITGLHGSGSAKMKAEYRRRRANRYKQG' A
#
# COMPACT_ATOMS: atom_id res chain seq x y z
N MET A 1 44.35 -15.03 -14.95
CA MET A 1 43.53 -15.05 -16.18
C MET A 1 42.14 -14.45 -15.96
N ASP A 2 41.47 -14.71 -14.84
CA ASP A 2 40.12 -14.16 -14.62
C ASP A 2 40.09 -12.62 -14.41
N ILE A 3 41.10 -12.06 -13.74
CA ILE A 3 41.19 -10.60 -13.48
C ILE A 3 41.48 -9.81 -14.76
N GLU A 4 42.38 -10.29 -15.62
CA GLU A 4 42.71 -9.65 -16.89
C GLU A 4 41.51 -9.68 -17.85
N LYS A 5 40.77 -10.80 -17.86
CA LYS A 5 39.53 -10.95 -18.63
C LYS A 5 38.43 -10.01 -18.16
N ILE A 6 38.30 -9.80 -16.84
CA ILE A 6 37.38 -8.81 -16.25
C ILE A 6 37.75 -7.39 -16.68
N LEU A 7 39.05 -7.07 -16.76
CA LEU A 7 39.53 -5.74 -17.16
C LEU A 7 39.27 -5.45 -18.65
N THR A 8 39.36 -6.47 -19.52
CA THR A 8 39.23 -6.31 -20.98
C THR A 8 37.78 -6.45 -21.48
N GLU A 9 37.02 -7.42 -20.97
CA GLU A 9 35.65 -7.70 -21.43
C GLU A 9 34.58 -6.98 -20.61
N GLY A 10 34.95 -6.47 -19.42
CA GLY A 10 34.03 -5.80 -18.50
C GLY A 10 33.07 -6.75 -17.79
N ILE A 11 32.57 -6.33 -16.62
CA ILE A 11 31.59 -7.10 -15.85
C ILE A 11 30.18 -6.76 -16.32
N VAL A 12 29.46 -7.74 -16.88
CA VAL A 12 28.04 -7.59 -17.21
C VAL A 12 27.18 -7.92 -15.98
N PHE A 13 26.63 -6.89 -15.34
CA PHE A 13 25.63 -7.06 -14.28
C PHE A 13 24.31 -7.54 -14.91
N ARG A 14 24.11 -8.87 -14.95
CA ARG A 14 22.79 -9.43 -15.24
C ARG A 14 21.91 -9.17 -14.01
N GLY A 15 20.91 -8.29 -14.16
CA GLY A 15 19.92 -8.04 -13.12
C GLY A 15 19.40 -9.37 -12.58
N GLY A 16 19.55 -9.58 -11.27
CA GLY A 16 19.05 -10.79 -10.61
C GLY A 16 17.58 -10.99 -10.98
N LYS A 17 17.20 -12.23 -11.31
CA LYS A 17 15.83 -12.60 -11.67
C LYS A 17 14.87 -11.85 -10.76
N SER A 18 14.13 -10.91 -11.33
CA SER A 18 13.05 -10.21 -10.65
C SER A 18 12.25 -11.28 -9.95
N SER A 19 12.20 -11.23 -8.63
CA SER A 19 11.33 -12.11 -7.87
C SER A 19 9.90 -11.60 -8.10
N ASP A 20 9.35 -11.92 -9.27
CA ASP A 20 7.95 -11.77 -9.69
C ASP A 20 6.98 -12.60 -8.82
N GLY A 21 7.40 -13.02 -7.62
CA GLY A 21 6.67 -13.92 -6.74
C GLY A 21 6.27 -13.34 -5.39
N LYS A 22 6.69 -12.12 -5.04
CA LYS A 22 6.16 -11.46 -3.85
C LYS A 22 5.75 -10.05 -4.22
N LYS A 23 4.47 -9.91 -4.57
CA LYS A 23 3.66 -8.74 -4.21
C LYS A 23 3.73 -8.58 -2.68
N LYS A 24 4.89 -8.16 -2.17
CA LYS A 24 4.90 -7.30 -1.00
C LYS A 24 4.07 -6.15 -1.49
N GLU A 25 2.83 -6.07 -1.01
CA GLU A 25 2.14 -4.82 -0.89
C GLU A 25 3.03 -3.91 -0.04
N GLU A 26 4.12 -3.42 -0.61
CA GLU A 26 4.65 -2.15 -0.24
C GLU A 26 3.49 -1.22 -0.57
N LYS A 27 2.65 -1.00 0.45
CA LYS A 27 1.58 -0.04 0.47
C LYS A 27 2.24 1.33 0.33
N VAL A 28 2.79 1.62 -0.84
CA VAL A 28 2.99 2.96 -1.33
C VAL A 28 1.58 3.52 -1.45
N LYS A 29 1.10 4.07 -0.33
CA LYS A 29 -0.20 4.72 -0.25
C LYS A 29 -0.04 6.01 -1.04
N THR A 30 -0.22 5.92 -2.36
CA THR A 30 -0.29 7.09 -3.24
C THR A 30 -1.31 8.07 -2.67
N LYS A 31 -1.15 9.38 -2.95
CA LYS A 31 -2.10 10.39 -2.47
C LYS A 31 -3.54 10.00 -2.79
N ALA A 32 -3.77 9.40 -3.95
CA ALA A 32 -5.04 8.82 -4.35
C ALA A 32 -5.54 7.72 -3.40
N LYS A 33 -4.74 6.69 -3.08
CA LYS A 33 -5.12 5.61 -2.16
C LYS A 33 -5.34 6.08 -0.72
N LYS A 34 -4.61 7.10 -0.26
CA LYS A 34 -4.88 7.75 1.04
C LYS A 34 -6.20 8.52 1.01
N LYS A 35 -6.44 9.29 -0.05
CA LYS A 35 -7.66 10.07 -0.25
C LYS A 35 -8.88 9.15 -0.26
N THR A 36 -8.86 8.04 -1.01
CA THR A 36 -9.98 7.08 -1.05
C THR A 36 -10.26 6.41 0.28
N TYR A 37 -9.24 6.16 1.11
CA TYR A 37 -9.45 5.67 2.48
C TYR A 37 -10.10 6.72 3.39
N ILE A 38 -9.63 7.97 3.32
CA ILE A 38 -10.14 9.10 4.12
C ILE A 38 -11.56 9.50 3.72
N THR A 39 -11.80 9.69 2.42
CA THR A 39 -13.11 10.05 1.89
C THR A 39 -14.08 8.87 1.99
N GLY A 40 -13.57 7.64 1.93
CA GLY A 40 -14.32 6.40 2.05
C GLY A 40 -15.20 6.14 0.84
N LEU A 41 -14.87 5.12 0.04
CA LEU A 41 -15.83 4.58 -0.92
C LEU A 41 -17.06 4.01 -0.20
N HIS A 42 -18.21 3.97 -0.89
CA HIS A 42 -19.42 3.35 -0.34
C HIS A 42 -19.13 1.89 0.05
N GLY A 43 -19.47 1.51 1.27
CA GLY A 43 -19.19 0.17 1.81
C GLY A 43 -17.76 -0.07 2.31
N SER A 44 -16.85 0.91 2.23
CA SER A 44 -15.49 0.78 2.79
C SER A 44 -15.52 0.67 4.33
N GLY A 45 -14.44 0.13 4.92
CA GLY A 45 -14.29 0.07 6.38
C GLY A 45 -14.40 1.44 7.06
N SER A 46 -13.84 2.49 6.45
CA SER A 46 -13.96 3.86 6.95
C SER A 46 -15.39 4.40 6.87
N ALA A 47 -16.15 4.06 5.83
CA ALA A 47 -17.56 4.43 5.70
C ALA A 47 -18.43 3.76 6.78
N LYS A 48 -18.20 2.47 7.06
CA LYS A 48 -18.91 1.72 8.12
C LYS A 48 -18.68 2.35 9.50
N MET A 49 -17.43 2.65 9.85
CA MET A 49 -17.10 3.32 11.12
C MET A 49 -17.77 4.70 11.25
N LYS A 50 -17.73 5.53 10.20
CA LYS A 50 -18.41 6.84 10.18
C LYS A 50 -19.94 6.72 10.31
N ALA A 51 -20.55 5.67 9.76
CA ALA A 51 -21.99 5.42 9.92
C ALA A 51 -22.33 5.03 11.37
N GLU A 52 -21.52 4.21 12.01
CA GLU A 52 -21.70 3.84 13.41
C GLU A 52 -21.60 5.05 14.35
N TYR A 53 -20.58 5.90 14.18
CA TYR A 53 -20.46 7.14 14.98
C TYR A 53 -21.69 8.04 14.82
N ARG A 54 -22.26 8.15 13.61
CA ARG A 54 -23.50 8.90 13.38
C ARG A 54 -24.68 8.31 14.15
N ARG A 55 -24.84 6.98 14.13
CA ARG A 55 -25.88 6.27 14.90
C ARG A 55 -25.73 6.52 16.41
N ARG A 56 -24.52 6.35 16.96
CA ARG A 56 -24.24 6.61 18.38
C ARG A 56 -24.53 8.06 18.75
N ARG A 57 -24.11 9.02 17.92
CA ARG A 57 -24.33 10.46 18.13
C ARG A 57 -25.83 10.80 18.18
N ALA A 58 -26.61 10.19 17.28
CA ALA A 58 -28.06 10.32 17.28
C ALA A 58 -28.66 9.73 18.55
N ASN A 59 -28.24 8.56 19.01
CA ASN A 59 -28.81 7.93 20.19
C ASN A 59 -28.39 8.57 21.54
N ARG A 60 -27.56 9.62 21.56
CA ARG A 60 -27.09 10.26 22.81
C ARG A 60 -28.22 10.80 23.69
N TYR A 61 -29.30 11.28 23.09
CA TYR A 61 -30.45 11.81 23.83
C TYR A 61 -31.37 10.72 24.38
N LYS A 62 -31.18 9.46 23.99
CA LYS A 62 -32.02 8.33 24.43
C LYS A 62 -31.51 7.65 25.69
N GLN A 63 -30.31 8.02 26.15
CA GLN A 63 -29.60 7.37 27.27
C GLN A 63 -29.43 8.33 28.47
N GLY A 64 -30.20 9.43 28.51
CA GLY A 64 -30.25 10.39 29.61
C GLY A 64 -31.65 10.45 30.17
#